data_AF-A0AA47B3R8-F1
#
_entry.id   AF-A0AA47B3R8-F1
#
_cell.length_a   1.000
_cell.length_b   1.000
_cell.length_c   1.000
_cell.angle_alpha   90.00
_cell.angle_beta   90.00
_cell.angle_gamma   90.00
#
_symmetry.space_group_name_H-M   'P 1'
#
loop_
_entity.id
_entity.type
_entity.pdbx_description
1 polymer ?
#
loop_
_entity_poly.entity_id
_entity_poly.type
_entity_poly.pdbx_seq_one_letter_code
_entity_poly.pdbx_strand_id
1 'polypeptide(L)'
;MTEIVALIALINACWLLGKTYKDNPIIKFLRTNRGMVLILASVSLLAYKMVIYDFQFGQILPSFYSVMVLLILLGLFYILKDRRAIK
;
A
#
# COMPACT_ATOMS: atom_id res chain seq x y z
N MET A 1 12.43 -1.77 -20.76
CA MET A 1 13.54 -1.08 -20.03
C MET A 1 13.11 0.25 -19.43
N THR A 2 12.39 1.10 -20.16
CA THR A 2 11.87 2.39 -19.67
C THR A 2 10.97 2.26 -18.44
N GLU A 3 10.09 1.26 -18.39
CA GLU A 3 9.21 1.01 -17.24
C GLU A 3 10.00 0.70 -15.96
N ILE A 4 11.07 -0.10 -16.06
CA ILE A 4 11.93 -0.45 -14.93
C ILE A 4 12.68 0.80 -14.43
N VAL A 5 13.18 1.64 -15.34
CA VAL A 5 13.85 2.90 -15.00
C VAL A 5 12.88 3.87 -14.33
N ALA A 6 11.65 3.99 -14.84
CA ALA A 6 10.61 4.81 -14.22
C ALA A 6 10.25 4.32 -12.81
N LEU A 7 10.18 3.00 -12.62
CA LEU A 7 9.87 2.39 -11.33
C LEU A 7 10.99 2.63 -10.31
N ILE A 8 12.26 2.51 -10.73
CA ILE A 8 13.43 2.84 -9.90
C ILE A 8 13.44 4.33 -9.54
N ALA A 9 13.17 5.22 -10.49
CA ALA A 9 13.10 6.66 -10.23
C ALA A 9 11.97 7.00 -9.23
N LEU A 10 10.80 6.37 -9.36
CA LEU A 10 9.68 6.54 -8.44
C LEU A 10 10.03 6.08 -7.02
N ILE A 11 10.67 4.91 -6.88
CA ILE A 11 11.12 4.39 -5.58
C ILE A 11 12.09 5.38 -4.93
N ASN A 12 13.07 5.88 -5.68
CA ASN A 12 14.05 6.85 -5.19
C ASN A 12 13.40 8.18 -4.79
N ALA A 13 12.43 8.67 -5.56
CA ALA A 13 11.70 9.89 -5.23
C ALA A 13 10.88 9.72 -3.93
N CYS A 14 10.14 8.62 -3.79
CA CYS A 14 9.40 8.29 -2.57
C CYS A 14 10.32 8.15 -1.35
N TRP A 15 11.49 7.55 -1.52
CA TRP A 15 12.50 7.44 -0.46
C TRP A 15 13.02 8.81 -0.03
N LEU A 16 13.36 9.67 -0.99
CA LEU A 16 13.84 11.02 -0.72
C LEU A 16 12.77 11.86 -0.01
N LEU A 17 11.52 11.80 -0.47
CA LEU A 17 10.39 12.48 0.19
C LEU A 17 10.20 12.02 1.64
N GLY A 18 10.31 10.72 1.89
CA GLY A 18 10.23 10.16 3.25
C GLY A 18 11.37 10.58 4.17
N LYS A 19 12.53 10.98 3.61
CA LYS A 19 13.68 11.51 4.34
C LYS A 19 13.55 13.02 4.57
N THR A 20 13.22 13.78 3.53
CA THR A 20 13.10 15.25 3.56
C THR A 20 11.98 15.71 4.48
N TYR A 21 10.85 15.01 4.47
CA TYR A 21 9.67 15.37 5.25
C TYR A 21 9.47 14.47 6.48
N LYS A 22 10.58 13.94 7.03
CA LYS A 22 10.55 13.03 8.20
C LYS A 22 9.79 13.62 9.39
N ASP A 23 9.89 14.93 9.60
CA ASP A 23 9.30 15.64 10.74
C ASP A 23 7.87 16.12 10.45
N ASN A 24 7.37 15.92 9.24
CA ASN A 24 5.98 16.22 8.91
C ASN A 24 5.05 15.27 9.67
N PRO A 25 4.05 15.78 10.42
CA PRO A 25 3.13 14.95 11.20
C PRO A 25 2.38 13.91 10.35
N ILE A 26 2.09 14.23 9.08
CA ILE A 26 1.40 13.32 8.16
C ILE A 26 2.28 12.11 7.82
N ILE A 27 3.56 12.34 7.52
CA ILE A 27 4.51 11.26 7.19
C ILE A 27 4.83 10.42 8.43
N LYS A 28 4.93 11.07 9.60
CA LYS A 28 5.07 10.36 10.87
C LYS A 28 3.88 9.45 11.14
N PHE A 29 2.65 9.95 10.93
CA PHE A 29 1.44 9.15 11.04
C PHE A 29 1.40 7.97 10.07
N LEU A 30 1.70 8.20 8.78
CA LEU A 30 1.79 7.16 7.76
C LEU A 30 2.81 6.08 8.12
N ARG A 31 3.95 6.48 8.67
CA ARG A 31 5.02 5.55 9.08
C ARG A 31 4.63 4.73 10.31
N THR A 32 4.02 5.36 11.31
CA THR A 32 3.54 4.68 12.54
C THR A 32 2.38 3.74 12.25
N ASN A 33 1.49 4.12 11.33
CA ASN A 33 0.28 3.36 11.00
C ASN A 33 0.38 2.62 9.66
N ARG A 34 1.60 2.34 9.20
CA ARG A 34 1.89 1.76 7.87
C ARG A 34 1.06 0.52 7.54
N GLY A 35 0.80 -0.35 8.51
CA GLY A 35 -0.01 -1.55 8.30
C GLY A 35 -1.49 -1.25 8.10
N MET A 36 -2.06 -0.29 8.84
CA MET A 36 -3.44 0.16 8.63
C MET A 36 -3.60 0.89 7.30
N VAL A 37 -2.62 1.72 6.94
CA VAL A 37 -2.58 2.43 5.66
C VAL A 37 -2.55 1.44 4.49
N LEU A 38 -1.74 0.37 4.59
CA LEU A 38 -1.71 -0.72 3.61
C LEU A 38 -3.08 -1.36 3.41
N ILE A 39 -3.76 -1.74 4.50
CA ILE A 39 -5.09 -2.36 4.43
C ILE A 39 -6.11 -1.39 3.83
N LEU A 40 -6.14 -0.14 4.30
CA LEU A 40 -7.04 0.90 3.78
C LEU A 40 -6.81 1.17 2.30
N ALA A 41 -5.56 1.24 1.86
CA ALA A 41 -5.22 1.41 0.46
C ALA A 41 -5.72 0.24 -0.39
N SER A 42 -5.50 -1.01 0.08
CA SER A 42 -6.00 -2.20 -0.62
C SER A 42 -7.52 -2.23 -0.72
N VAL A 43 -8.24 -1.92 0.36
CA VAL A 43 -9.71 -1.88 0.37
C VAL A 43 -10.23 -0.74 -0.51
N SER A 44 -9.60 0.44 -0.46
CA SER A 44 -9.97 1.58 -1.30
C SER A 44 -9.75 1.29 -2.79
N LEU A 45 -8.66 0.61 -3.14
CA LEU A 45 -8.36 0.24 -4.52
C LEU A 45 -9.33 -0.83 -5.05
N LEU A 46 -9.74 -1.77 -4.18
CA LEU A 46 -10.80 -2.73 -4.47
C LEU A 46 -12.15 -2.03 -4.71
N ALA A 47 -12.51 -1.08 -3.83
CA ALA A 47 -13.74 -0.31 -3.94
C ALA A 47 -13.75 0.57 -5.20
N TYR A 48 -12.64 1.25 -5.51
CA TYR A 48 -12.48 2.03 -6.74
C TYR A 48 -12.74 1.16 -7.98
N LYS A 49 -12.17 -0.05 -8.01
CA LYS A 49 -12.38 -0.98 -9.10
C LYS A 49 -13.83 -1.46 -9.18
N MET A 50 -14.49 -1.68 -8.04
CA MET A 50 -15.93 -2.04 -7.99
C MET A 50 -16.83 -0.93 -8.55
N VAL A 51 -16.54 0.33 -8.20
CA VAL A 51 -17.38 1.48 -8.56
C VAL A 51 -17.21 1.89 -10.02
N ILE A 52 -15.99 1.85 -10.55
CA ILE A 52 -15.70 2.39 -11.90
C ILE A 52 -15.80 1.35 -13.01
N TYR A 53 -15.49 0.09 -12.71
CA TYR A 53 -15.47 -0.97 -13.73
C TYR A 53 -16.68 -1.90 -13.65
N ASP A 54 -17.79 -1.42 -13.07
CA ASP A 54 -19.10 -2.07 -13.01
C ASP A 54 -19.00 -3.58 -12.76
N PHE A 55 -18.74 -3.93 -11.50
CA PHE A 55 -18.18 -5.20 -11.04
C PHE A 55 -18.76 -6.47 -11.71
N GLN A 56 -18.16 -6.93 -12.80
CA GLN A 56 -18.47 -8.22 -13.40
C GLN A 56 -17.66 -9.32 -12.71
N PHE A 57 -18.29 -10.05 -11.78
CA PHE A 57 -17.68 -11.16 -11.02
C PHE A 57 -16.94 -12.20 -11.90
N GLY A 58 -17.22 -12.28 -13.21
CA GLY A 58 -16.61 -13.22 -14.15
C GLY A 58 -15.32 -12.76 -14.86
N GLN A 59 -14.97 -11.46 -14.85
CA GLN A 59 -13.78 -10.92 -15.56
C GLN A 59 -12.62 -10.55 -14.63
N ILE A 60 -12.66 -11.02 -13.37
CA ILE A 60 -11.65 -10.62 -12.40
C ILE A 60 -10.37 -11.43 -12.64
N LEU A 61 -9.32 -10.76 -13.10
CA LEU A 61 -7.97 -11.33 -13.20
C LEU A 61 -7.55 -11.91 -11.81
N PRO A 62 -7.29 -13.23 -11.69
CA PRO A 62 -6.91 -13.87 -10.43
C PRO A 62 -5.67 -13.24 -9.78
N SER A 63 -4.79 -12.68 -10.60
CA SER A 63 -3.60 -11.93 -10.17
C SER A 63 -3.93 -10.69 -9.34
N PHE A 64 -5.03 -9.99 -9.62
CA PHE A 64 -5.42 -8.79 -8.88
C PHE A 64 -5.84 -9.13 -7.44
N TYR A 65 -6.65 -10.18 -7.24
CA TYR A 65 -7.03 -10.64 -5.91
C TYR A 65 -5.83 -11.18 -5.13
N SER A 66 -4.94 -11.92 -5.79
CA SER A 66 -3.68 -12.39 -5.19
C SER A 66 -2.86 -11.22 -4.62
N VAL A 67 -2.69 -10.14 -5.38
CA VAL A 67 -1.97 -8.95 -4.93
C VAL A 67 -2.70 -8.27 -3.76
N MET A 68 -4.02 -8.12 -3.82
CA MET A 68 -4.79 -7.53 -2.72
C MET A 68 -4.68 -8.32 -1.42
N VAL A 69 -4.83 -9.65 -1.50
CA VAL A 69 -4.70 -10.56 -0.36
C VAL A 69 -3.29 -10.46 0.24
N LEU A 70 -2.25 -10.44 -0.61
CA LEU A 70 -0.87 -10.25 -0.16
C LEU A 70 -0.66 -8.91 0.56
N LEU A 71 -1.21 -7.81 0.03
CA LEU A 71 -1.10 -6.49 0.66
C LEU A 71 -1.84 -6.43 2.01
N ILE A 72 -2.99 -7.08 2.13
CA ILE A 72 -3.73 -7.19 3.39
C ILE A 72 -2.94 -8.01 4.42
N LEU A 73 -2.39 -9.16 4.02
CA LEU A 73 -1.52 -9.99 4.87
C LEU A 73 -0.28 -9.23 5.33
N LEU A 74 0.37 -8.49 4.42
CA LEU A 74 1.49 -7.59 4.74
C LEU A 74 1.06 -6.50 5.73
N GLY A 75 -0.09 -5.87 5.51
CA GLY A 75 -0.65 -4.87 6.41
C GLY A 75 -0.89 -5.42 7.82
N LEU A 76 -1.50 -6.61 7.92
CA LEU A 76 -1.71 -7.32 9.19
C LEU A 76 -0.39 -7.68 9.87
N PHE A 77 0.59 -8.17 9.10
CA PHE A 77 1.93 -8.46 9.61
C PHE A 77 2.58 -7.22 10.22
N TYR A 78 2.51 -6.06 9.54
CA TYR A 78 3.04 -4.81 10.07
C TYR A 78 2.30 -4.34 11.32
N ILE A 79 0.97 -4.47 11.38
CA ILE A 79 0.19 -4.14 12.59
C ILE A 79 0.65 -5.01 13.78
N LEU A 80 0.82 -6.31 13.57
CA LEU A 80 1.25 -7.24 14.63
C LEU A 80 2.70 -6.98 15.06
N LYS A 81 3.59 -6.70 14.11
CA LYS A 81 5.00 -6.37 14.37
C LYS A 81 5.12 -5.06 15.15
N ASP A 82 4.40 -4.02 14.74
CA ASP A 82 4.44 -2.71 15.37
C ASP A 82 3.81 -2.76 16.77
N ARG A 83 2.76 -3.58 16.98
CA ARG A 83 2.22 -3.84 18.33
C ARG A 83 3.19 -4.61 19.24
N ARG A 84 3.99 -5.54 18.72
CA ARG A 84 5.00 -6.25 19.52
C ARG A 84 6.16 -5.35 19.93
N ALA A 85 6.52 -4.36 19.11
CA ALA A 85 7.62 -3.43 19.40
C ALA A 85 7.30 -2.40 20.50
N ILE A 86 6.03 -2.32 20.92
CA ILE A 86 5.55 -1.41 21.99
C ILE A 86 5.50 -2.13 23.36
N LYS A 87 5.63 -3.46 23.39
CA LYS A 87 5.75 -4.27 24.61
C LYS A 87 7.21 -4.39 25.02
#